data_AF-A0A2T6N200-F1
#
_entry.id   AF-A0A2T6N200-F1
#
_cell.length_a   1.000
_cell.length_b   1.000
_cell.length_c   1.000
_cell.angle_alpha   90.00
_cell.angle_beta   90.00
_cell.angle_gamma   90.00
#
_symmetry.space_group_name_H-M   'P 1'
#
loop_
_entity.id
_entity.type
_entity.pdbx_description
1 polymer ?
#
loop_
_entity_poly.entity_id
_entity_poly.type
_entity_poly.pdbx_seq_one_letter_code
_entity_poly.pdbx_strand_id
1 'polypeptide(L)'
;MWAKIEITLDKDYNVINIYPLVNRGDWRFADSVEAAIVKSSPFTVLDGLKWQNDESISKIVLIFNPNPEFKSQNPADEMYRQAFEYMKLKNFNEAINQFEMIYKEYPNTKYGLNSKYSLGELHYSNRNISQAINCFEIVIADKDSPKRVDSLYKLGKIMELNGDLKRAKQYYMKILTQYKGTVLARLTRKRMNELGMDVNL
;
A
#
# COMPACT_ATOMS: atom_id res chain seq x y z
N MET A 1 9.14 -8.10 -18.05
CA MET A 1 8.43 -8.37 -16.78
C MET A 1 7.04 -7.82 -16.94
N TRP A 2 5.97 -8.60 -16.79
CA TRP A 2 4.59 -8.12 -16.98
C TRP A 2 3.89 -7.97 -15.63
N ALA A 3 3.05 -6.94 -15.48
CA ALA A 3 2.15 -6.77 -14.35
C ALA A 3 0.72 -7.07 -14.82
N LYS A 4 0.00 -7.91 -14.07
CA LYS A 4 -1.42 -8.15 -14.32
C LYS A 4 -2.23 -7.44 -13.26
N ILE A 5 -3.30 -6.79 -13.66
CA ILE A 5 -4.21 -6.11 -12.73
C ILE A 5 -5.61 -6.56 -13.05
N GLU A 6 -6.30 -6.97 -12.01
CA GLU A 6 -7.68 -7.40 -12.08
C GLU A 6 -8.54 -6.29 -11.50
N ILE A 7 -9.38 -5.71 -12.35
CA ILE A 7 -10.33 -4.68 -11.97
C ILE A 7 -11.72 -5.32 -11.91
N THR A 8 -12.41 -5.12 -10.81
CA THR A 8 -13.79 -5.55 -10.62
C THR A 8 -14.69 -4.33 -10.77
N LEU A 9 -15.69 -4.40 -11.64
CA LEU A 9 -16.65 -3.33 -11.88
C LEU A 9 -18.06 -3.72 -11.42
N ASP A 10 -18.85 -2.74 -10.97
CA ASP A 10 -20.29 -2.93 -10.76
C ASP A 10 -21.04 -2.91 -12.10
N LYS A 11 -22.37 -3.10 -12.02
CA LYS A 11 -23.28 -3.08 -13.18
C LYS A 11 -23.33 -1.74 -13.93
N ASP A 12 -22.90 -0.65 -13.27
CA ASP A 12 -22.86 0.70 -13.81
C ASP A 12 -21.42 1.09 -14.23
N TYR A 13 -20.51 0.10 -14.31
CA TYR A 13 -19.10 0.23 -14.65
C TYR A 13 -18.23 1.03 -13.67
N ASN A 14 -18.67 1.22 -12.42
CA ASN A 14 -17.84 1.82 -11.39
C ASN A 14 -16.83 0.81 -10.85
N VAL A 15 -15.61 1.27 -10.58
CA VAL A 15 -14.56 0.43 -10.00
C VAL A 15 -14.91 0.04 -8.56
N ILE A 16 -15.17 -1.24 -8.35
CA ILE A 16 -15.38 -1.84 -7.02
C ILE A 16 -14.03 -2.19 -6.39
N ASN A 17 -13.11 -2.76 -7.20
CA ASN A 17 -11.84 -3.25 -6.67
C ASN A 17 -10.73 -3.29 -7.74
N ILE A 18 -9.48 -3.11 -7.30
CA ILE A 18 -8.29 -3.23 -8.13
C ILE A 18 -7.32 -4.18 -7.42
N TYR A 19 -7.13 -5.37 -7.97
CA TYR A 19 -6.19 -6.37 -7.50
C TYR A 19 -4.93 -6.38 -8.37
N PRO A 20 -3.77 -5.92 -7.86
CA PRO A 20 -2.52 -6.12 -8.54
C PRO A 20 -2.13 -7.61 -8.43
N LEU A 21 -2.29 -8.35 -9.52
CA LEU A 21 -1.78 -9.72 -9.70
C LEU A 21 -0.33 -9.64 -10.18
N VAL A 22 0.55 -9.17 -9.30
CA VAL A 22 2.00 -9.16 -9.58
C VAL A 22 2.55 -10.56 -9.37
N ASN A 23 3.25 -11.10 -10.36
CA ASN A 23 4.06 -12.30 -10.16
C ASN A 23 5.17 -11.94 -9.15
N ARG A 24 5.15 -12.59 -7.97
CA ARG A 24 6.04 -12.40 -6.81
C ARG A 24 7.08 -11.26 -6.93
N GLY A 25 6.80 -10.12 -6.28
CA GLY A 25 7.87 -9.25 -5.78
C GLY A 25 7.94 -7.79 -6.23
N ASP A 26 7.01 -7.27 -7.03
CA ASP A 26 7.09 -5.87 -7.50
C ASP A 26 5.83 -5.03 -7.21
N TRP A 27 5.72 -4.55 -5.98
CA TRP A 27 4.66 -3.64 -5.50
C TRP A 27 4.68 -2.25 -6.17
N ARG A 28 5.71 -1.96 -6.98
CA ARG A 28 5.94 -0.67 -7.68
C ARG A 28 4.84 -0.25 -8.66
N PHE A 29 3.99 -1.20 -9.07
CA PHE A 29 2.98 -0.98 -10.11
C PHE A 29 1.59 -0.60 -9.57
N ALA A 30 1.25 -0.91 -8.32
CA ALA A 30 -0.12 -0.67 -7.82
C ALA A 30 -0.45 0.82 -7.72
N ASP A 31 0.44 1.62 -7.12
CA ASP A 31 0.24 3.06 -6.92
C ASP A 31 0.34 3.85 -8.25
N SER A 32 1.09 3.36 -9.25
CA SER A 32 1.22 3.99 -10.57
C SER A 32 0.06 3.68 -11.51
N VAL A 33 -0.61 2.53 -11.35
CA VAL A 33 -1.79 2.17 -12.13
C VAL A 33 -3.02 2.96 -11.71
N GLU A 34 -3.21 3.17 -10.41
CA GLU A 34 -4.30 4.02 -9.90
C GLU A 34 -4.14 5.47 -10.40
N ALA A 35 -2.92 5.98 -10.45
CA ALA A 35 -2.60 7.29 -11.03
C ALA A 35 -2.80 7.35 -12.56
N ALA A 36 -2.52 6.26 -13.28
CA ALA A 36 -2.63 6.18 -14.74
C ALA A 36 -4.06 6.03 -15.25
N ILE A 37 -4.94 5.34 -14.51
CA ILE A 37 -6.36 5.18 -14.86
C ILE A 37 -7.11 6.53 -14.75
N VAL A 38 -6.70 7.40 -13.83
CA VAL A 38 -7.38 8.68 -13.55
C VAL A 38 -6.91 9.83 -14.46
N LYS A 39 -5.74 9.72 -15.12
CA LYS A 39 -5.14 10.80 -15.91
C LYS A 39 -4.43 10.30 -17.17
N SER A 40 -5.19 10.12 -18.27
CA SER A 40 -4.69 10.11 -19.67
C SER A 40 -3.44 9.25 -20.00
N SER A 41 -3.70 8.13 -20.67
CA SER A 41 -2.79 7.03 -21.04
C SER A 41 -1.52 7.38 -21.83
N PRO A 42 -0.35 6.85 -21.41
CA PRO A 42 0.76 6.53 -22.33
C PRO A 42 0.88 5.01 -22.61
N PHE A 43 -0.14 4.20 -22.34
CA PHE A 43 -0.05 2.74 -22.44
C PHE A 43 -0.80 2.19 -23.67
N THR A 44 -0.11 1.34 -24.43
CA THR A 44 -0.70 0.52 -25.49
C THR A 44 -1.40 -0.68 -24.86
N VAL A 45 -2.70 -0.82 -25.07
CA VAL A 45 -3.45 -2.04 -24.74
C VAL A 45 -2.99 -3.13 -25.71
N LEU A 46 -2.37 -4.21 -25.22
CA LEU A 46 -2.09 -5.39 -26.02
C LEU A 46 -3.25 -6.38 -25.90
N ASP A 47 -3.61 -7.01 -27.02
CA ASP A 47 -4.73 -7.94 -27.16
C ASP A 47 -4.81 -8.95 -26.00
N GLY A 48 -5.93 -8.92 -25.27
CA GLY A 48 -6.11 -9.75 -24.09
C GLY A 48 -7.28 -9.41 -23.18
N LEU A 49 -8.19 -8.50 -23.59
CA LEU A 49 -9.46 -8.28 -22.88
C LEU A 49 -10.30 -9.56 -22.93
N LYS A 50 -10.15 -10.44 -21.93
CA LYS A 50 -11.07 -11.54 -21.71
C LYS A 50 -12.23 -11.03 -20.88
N TRP A 51 -13.37 -10.80 -21.53
CA TRP A 51 -14.64 -10.59 -20.87
C TRP A 51 -15.12 -11.91 -20.28
N GLN A 52 -15.31 -11.93 -18.96
CA GLN A 52 -16.02 -13.01 -18.28
C GLN A 52 -17.27 -12.39 -17.67
N ASN A 53 -18.41 -12.55 -18.36
CA ASN A 53 -19.70 -12.06 -17.89
C ASN A 53 -20.32 -13.09 -16.95
N ASP A 54 -20.41 -12.72 -15.67
CA ASP A 54 -21.40 -13.25 -14.74
C ASP A 54 -22.43 -12.13 -14.50
N GLU A 55 -23.72 -12.44 -14.39
CA GLU A 55 -24.86 -11.49 -14.47
C GLU A 55 -24.86 -10.38 -13.39
N SER A 56 -23.85 -10.33 -12.53
CA SER A 56 -23.74 -9.35 -11.43
C SER A 56 -22.41 -8.58 -11.36
N ILE A 57 -21.33 -9.01 -12.03
CA ILE A 57 -19.99 -8.40 -11.91
C ILE A 57 -19.19 -8.56 -13.21
N SER A 58 -18.60 -7.47 -13.70
CA SER A 58 -17.63 -7.51 -14.82
C SER A 58 -16.20 -7.51 -14.30
N LYS A 59 -15.36 -8.45 -14.79
CA LYS A 59 -13.94 -8.57 -14.43
C LYS A 59 -13.06 -8.23 -15.63
N ILE A 60 -12.22 -7.20 -15.50
CA ILE A 60 -11.25 -6.79 -16.52
C ILE A 60 -9.86 -7.20 -16.07
N VAL A 61 -9.14 -7.91 -16.94
CA VAL A 61 -7.72 -8.23 -16.77
C VAL A 61 -6.91 -7.32 -17.68
N LEU A 62 -6.14 -6.41 -17.10
CA LEU A 62 -5.17 -5.59 -17.82
C LEU A 62 -3.78 -6.19 -17.65
N ILE A 63 -3.09 -6.44 -18.77
CA ILE A 63 -1.70 -6.89 -18.80
C ILE A 63 -0.85 -5.69 -19.22
N PHE A 64 -0.03 -5.20 -18.31
CA PHE A 64 0.89 -4.10 -18.56
C PHE A 64 2.30 -4.64 -18.81
N ASN A 65 2.92 -4.20 -19.90
CA ASN A 65 4.35 -4.34 -20.11
C ASN A 65 4.99 -2.97 -19.84
N PRO A 66 5.74 -2.78 -18.74
CA PRO A 66 6.42 -1.53 -18.48
C PRO A 66 7.39 -1.24 -19.62
N ASN A 67 7.25 -0.10 -20.28
CA ASN A 67 8.26 0.38 -21.20
C ASN A 67 9.53 0.68 -20.38
N PRO A 68 10.64 -0.05 -20.59
CA PRO A 68 11.88 0.15 -19.83
C PRO A 68 12.49 1.54 -20.06
N GLU A 69 12.05 2.29 -21.07
CA GLU A 69 12.57 3.62 -21.41
C GLU A 69 11.82 4.78 -20.75
N PHE A 70 10.70 4.54 -20.04
CA PHE A 70 10.00 5.60 -19.33
C PHE A 70 10.74 5.99 -18.04
N LYS A 71 11.62 6.98 -18.17
CA LYS A 71 12.25 7.67 -17.04
C LYS A 71 11.32 8.79 -16.57
N SER A 72 10.74 8.65 -15.38
CA SER A 72 10.10 9.77 -14.68
C SER A 72 11.07 10.93 -14.55
N GLN A 73 10.62 12.14 -14.86
CA GLN A 73 11.40 13.36 -14.65
C GLN A 73 11.37 13.83 -13.18
N ASN A 74 10.60 13.17 -12.31
CA ASN A 74 10.52 13.51 -10.90
C ASN A 74 11.67 12.85 -10.11
N PRO A 75 12.61 13.63 -9.52
CA PRO A 75 13.73 13.08 -8.76
C PRO A 75 13.29 12.14 -7.63
N ALA A 76 12.18 12.45 -6.95
CA ALA A 76 11.65 11.62 -5.87
C ALA A 76 11.25 10.21 -6.36
N ASP A 77 10.80 10.09 -7.61
CA ASP A 77 10.43 8.81 -8.21
C ASP A 77 11.65 7.92 -8.48
N GLU A 78 12.73 8.52 -8.99
CA GLU A 78 13.99 7.81 -9.22
C GLU A 78 14.61 7.37 -7.90
N MET A 79 14.66 8.27 -6.91
CA MET A 79 15.12 7.93 -5.56
C MET A 79 14.31 6.77 -4.96
N TYR A 80 12.99 6.79 -5.13
CA TYR A 80 12.11 5.73 -4.64
C TYR A 80 12.39 4.41 -5.37
N ARG A 81 12.55 4.42 -6.70
CA ARG A 81 12.94 3.22 -7.47
C ARG A 81 14.26 2.63 -6.99
N GLN A 82 15.27 3.48 -6.78
CA GLN A 82 16.58 3.06 -6.28
C GLN A 82 16.47 2.42 -4.89
N ALA A 83 15.69 3.00 -3.97
CA ALA A 83 15.47 2.44 -2.64
C ALA A 83 14.90 1.01 -2.70
N PHE A 84 13.94 0.77 -3.60
CA PHE A 84 13.38 -0.56 -3.81
C PHE A 84 14.32 -1.53 -4.52
N GLU A 85 15.22 -1.06 -5.39
CA GLU A 85 16.28 -1.92 -5.95
C GLU A 85 17.21 -2.42 -4.84
N TYR A 86 17.61 -1.55 -3.91
CA TYR A 86 18.38 -1.97 -2.74
C TYR A 86 17.62 -3.02 -1.90
N MET A 87 16.31 -2.84 -1.68
CA MET A 87 15.50 -3.86 -1.00
C MET A 87 15.49 -5.21 -1.72
N LYS A 88 15.36 -5.23 -3.06
CA LYS A 88 15.37 -6.47 -3.86
C LYS A 88 16.70 -7.20 -3.75
N LEU A 89 17.79 -6.45 -3.75
CA LEU A 89 19.15 -6.96 -3.57
C LEU A 89 19.48 -7.30 -2.11
N LYS A 90 18.53 -7.08 -1.18
CA LYS A 90 18.71 -7.24 0.28
C LYS A 90 19.77 -6.32 0.89
N ASN A 91 20.12 -5.24 0.18
CA ASN A 91 20.98 -4.17 0.66
C ASN A 91 20.16 -3.22 1.55
N PHE A 92 19.77 -3.70 2.73
CA PHE A 92 18.80 -3.00 3.57
C PHE A 92 19.34 -1.68 4.13
N ASN A 93 20.64 -1.56 4.37
CA ASN A 93 21.24 -0.32 4.88
C ASN A 93 21.15 0.80 3.84
N GLU A 94 21.43 0.49 2.58
CA GLU A 94 21.34 1.39 1.45
C GLU A 94 19.89 1.77 1.17
N ALA A 95 18.95 0.82 1.29
CA ALA A 95 17.53 1.10 1.22
C ALA A 95 17.06 2.07 2.31
N ILE A 96 17.50 1.85 3.57
CA ILE A 96 17.19 2.73 4.70
C ILE A 96 17.70 4.15 4.42
N ASN A 97 18.98 4.29 4.07
CA ASN A 97 19.59 5.60 3.77
C ASN A 97 18.81 6.32 2.66
N GLN A 98 18.43 5.61 1.60
CA GLN A 98 17.68 6.20 0.50
C GLN A 98 16.28 6.65 0.92
N PHE A 99 15.54 5.85 1.70
CA PHE A 99 14.22 6.27 2.20
C PHE A 99 14.30 7.42 3.20
N GLU A 100 15.36 7.48 4.03
CA GLU A 100 15.61 8.61 4.92
C GLU A 100 15.85 9.90 4.12
N MET A 101 16.63 9.82 3.04
CA MET A 101 16.84 10.96 2.13
C MET A 101 15.53 11.43 1.48
N ILE A 102 14.71 10.51 0.96
CA ILE A 102 13.42 10.87 0.36
C ILE A 102 12.51 11.56 1.37
N TYR A 103 12.43 11.05 2.60
CA TYR A 103 11.62 11.70 3.63
C TYR A 103 12.18 13.06 4.04
N LYS A 104 13.51 13.22 4.10
CA LYS A 104 14.14 14.50 4.42
C LYS A 104 13.84 15.56 3.36
N GLU A 105 13.88 15.20 2.08
CA GLU A 105 13.66 16.12 0.96
C GLU A 105 12.18 16.37 0.67
N TYR A 106 11.31 15.36 0.88
CA TYR A 106 9.90 15.41 0.49
C TYR A 106 8.91 14.99 1.62
N PRO A 107 9.05 15.49 2.86
CA PRO A 107 8.45 14.89 4.07
C PRO A 107 6.92 14.75 4.05
N ASN A 108 6.20 15.71 3.48
CA ASN A 108 4.73 15.76 3.46
C ASN A 108 4.15 15.41 2.09
N THR A 109 4.92 14.72 1.25
CA THR A 109 4.44 14.25 -0.05
C THR A 109 4.10 12.77 0.02
N LYS A 110 3.40 12.27 -1.00
CA LYS A 110 3.17 10.82 -1.16
C LYS A 110 4.48 10.02 -1.12
N TYR A 111 5.57 10.53 -1.71
CA TYR A 111 6.87 9.87 -1.70
C TYR A 111 7.52 9.87 -0.31
N GLY A 112 7.44 10.98 0.43
CA GLY A 112 7.95 11.05 1.81
C GLY A 112 7.20 10.12 2.75
N LEU A 113 5.87 10.16 2.74
CA LEU A 113 5.03 9.34 3.61
C LEU A 113 5.11 7.85 3.25
N ASN A 114 5.19 7.52 1.95
CA ASN A 114 5.48 6.16 1.49
C ASN A 114 6.88 5.69 1.95
N SER A 115 7.88 6.57 1.93
CA SER A 115 9.23 6.26 2.42
C SER A 115 9.26 6.00 3.91
N LYS A 116 8.51 6.79 4.70
CA LYS A 116 8.34 6.51 6.14
C LYS A 116 7.64 5.20 6.41
N TYR A 117 6.63 4.85 5.63
CA TYR A 117 6.01 3.53 5.72
C TYR A 117 7.05 2.41 5.46
N SER A 118 7.83 2.51 4.38
CA SER A 118 8.89 1.54 4.04
C SER A 118 9.95 1.43 5.14
N LEU A 119 10.38 2.55 5.72
CA LEU A 119 11.29 2.57 6.88
C LEU A 119 10.68 1.83 8.07
N GLY A 120 9.38 2.04 8.35
CA GLY A 120 8.68 1.33 9.39
C GLY A 120 8.71 -0.19 9.21
N GLU A 121 8.47 -0.67 7.99
CA GLU A 121 8.53 -2.09 7.64
C GLU A 121 9.95 -2.68 7.77
N LEU A 122 10.97 -1.94 7.32
CA LEU A 122 12.38 -2.33 7.43
C LEU A 122 12.81 -2.42 8.90
N HIS A 123 12.51 -1.40 9.71
CA HIS A 123 12.79 -1.41 11.14
C HIS A 123 12.05 -2.54 11.86
N TYR A 124 10.79 -2.80 11.52
CA TYR A 124 10.02 -3.88 12.11
C TYR A 124 10.65 -5.26 11.78
N SER A 125 11.05 -5.46 10.53
CA SER A 125 11.73 -6.69 10.08
C SER A 125 13.06 -6.90 10.79
N ASN A 126 13.78 -5.82 11.09
CA ASN A 126 15.04 -5.81 11.84
C ASN A 126 14.85 -5.84 13.37
N ARG A 127 13.64 -6.08 13.88
CA ARG A 127 13.30 -6.07 15.32
C ARG A 127 13.52 -4.72 16.03
N ASN A 128 13.72 -3.63 15.29
CA ASN A 128 13.81 -2.28 15.84
C ASN A 128 12.41 -1.70 16.06
N ILE A 129 11.65 -2.29 16.98
CA ILE A 129 10.21 -2.03 17.16
C ILE A 129 9.92 -0.55 17.46
N SER A 130 10.74 0.11 18.29
CA SER A 130 10.54 1.53 18.61
C SER A 130 10.69 2.44 17.39
N GLN A 131 11.67 2.17 16.51
CA GLN A 131 11.85 2.93 15.27
C GLN A 131 10.70 2.66 14.29
N ALA A 132 10.22 1.41 14.22
CA ALA A 132 9.07 1.06 13.40
C ALA A 132 7.80 1.81 13.82
N ILE A 133 7.51 1.84 15.13
CA ILE A 133 6.37 2.58 15.68
C ILE A 133 6.47 4.06 15.32
N ASN A 134 7.62 4.70 15.54
CA ASN A 134 7.82 6.11 15.22
C ASN A 134 7.52 6.40 13.74
N CYS A 135 8.05 5.55 12.84
CA CYS A 135 7.80 5.70 11.40
C CYS A 135 6.32 5.61 11.05
N PHE A 136 5.60 4.62 11.57
CA PHE A 136 4.16 4.49 11.31
C PHE A 136 3.35 5.61 11.98
N GLU A 137 3.75 6.11 13.14
CA GLU A 137 3.10 7.23 13.82
C GLU A 137 3.20 8.53 12.99
N ILE A 138 4.35 8.77 12.35
CA ILE A 138 4.51 9.88 11.38
C ILE A 138 3.52 9.72 10.22
N VAL A 139 3.40 8.52 9.65
CA VAL A 139 2.52 8.28 8.50
C VAL A 139 1.05 8.51 8.84
N ILE A 140 0.58 8.13 10.04
CA ILE A 140 -0.83 8.29 10.41
C ILE A 140 -1.20 9.72 10.85
N ALA A 141 -0.20 10.55 11.14
CA ALA A 141 -0.40 11.94 11.51
C ALA A 141 -0.95 12.75 10.33
N ASP A 142 -0.53 12.41 9.10
CA ASP A 142 -1.12 12.93 7.87
C ASP A 142 -2.36 12.11 7.49
N LYS A 143 -3.54 12.73 7.48
CA LYS A 143 -4.83 12.06 7.18
C LYS A 143 -4.98 11.67 5.71
N ASP A 144 -4.28 12.35 4.81
CA ASP A 144 -4.35 12.16 3.36
C ASP A 144 -3.25 11.21 2.85
N SER A 145 -2.40 10.72 3.77
CA SER A 145 -1.37 9.73 3.47
C SER A 145 -1.99 8.46 2.85
N PRO A 146 -1.50 8.02 1.67
CA PRO A 146 -2.00 6.80 1.04
C PRO A 146 -1.66 5.52 1.85
N LYS A 147 -0.67 5.57 2.75
CA LYS A 147 -0.28 4.42 3.60
C LYS A 147 -0.85 4.50 5.01
N ARG A 148 -1.75 5.45 5.27
CA ARG A 148 -2.31 5.67 6.61
C ARG A 148 -3.03 4.44 7.17
N VAL A 149 -3.91 3.82 6.39
CA VAL A 149 -4.69 2.65 6.86
C VAL A 149 -3.78 1.45 7.14
N ASP A 150 -2.75 1.26 6.32
CA ASP A 150 -1.74 0.21 6.51
C ASP A 150 -0.92 0.48 7.78
N SER A 151 -0.45 1.72 7.98
CA SER A 151 0.27 2.10 9.21
C SER A 151 -0.58 1.95 10.47
N LEU A 152 -1.88 2.29 10.43
CA LEU A 152 -2.80 2.02 11.54
C LEU A 152 -2.86 0.53 11.84
N TYR A 153 -2.95 -0.32 10.82
CA TYR A 153 -3.01 -1.77 11.01
C TYR A 153 -1.69 -2.32 11.57
N LYS A 154 -0.55 -1.86 11.07
CA LYS A 154 0.78 -2.23 11.57
C LYS A 154 0.98 -1.85 13.03
N LEU A 155 0.62 -0.62 13.40
CA LEU A 155 0.64 -0.18 14.79
C LEU A 155 -0.27 -1.03 15.67
N GLY A 156 -1.50 -1.31 15.22
CA GLY A 156 -2.42 -2.21 15.92
C GLY A 156 -1.82 -3.61 16.16
N LYS A 157 -1.21 -4.21 15.13
CA LYS A 157 -0.54 -5.51 15.21
C LYS A 157 0.67 -5.49 16.14
N ILE A 158 1.48 -4.43 16.11
CA ILE A 158 2.64 -4.29 17.01
C ILE A 158 2.17 -4.22 18.46
N MET A 159 1.15 -3.41 18.76
CA MET A 159 0.61 -3.29 20.12
C MET A 159 -0.01 -4.61 20.59
N GLU A 160 -0.74 -5.29 19.70
CA GLU A 160 -1.30 -6.63 19.96
C GLU A 160 -0.20 -7.65 20.32
N LEU A 161 0.87 -7.72 19.52
CA LEU A 161 1.98 -8.64 19.77
C LEU A 161 2.74 -8.33 21.06
N ASN A 162 2.77 -7.06 21.46
CA ASN A 162 3.36 -6.62 22.72
C ASN A 162 2.42 -6.78 23.93
N GLY A 163 1.20 -7.31 23.73
CA GLY A 163 0.20 -7.49 24.79
C GLY A 163 -0.58 -6.23 25.17
N ASP A 164 -0.30 -5.07 24.55
CA ASP A 164 -1.04 -3.83 24.77
C ASP A 164 -2.34 -3.82 23.94
N LEU A 165 -3.29 -4.64 24.36
CA LEU A 165 -4.59 -4.79 23.70
C LEU A 165 -5.39 -3.48 23.72
N LYS A 166 -5.14 -2.60 24.70
CA LYS A 166 -5.80 -1.29 24.79
C LYS A 166 -5.38 -0.38 23.64
N ARG A 167 -4.08 -0.22 23.39
CA ARG A 167 -3.58 0.56 22.25
C ARG A 167 -3.89 -0.13 20.92
N ALA A 168 -3.82 -1.46 20.86
CA ALA A 168 -4.22 -2.20 19.67
C ALA A 168 -5.67 -1.88 19.26
N LYS A 169 -6.60 -1.93 20.22
CA LYS A 169 -8.01 -1.57 20.02
C LYS A 169 -8.15 -0.14 19.48
N GLN A 170 -7.42 0.83 20.02
CA GLN A 170 -7.48 2.22 19.55
C GLN A 170 -7.10 2.36 18.08
N TYR A 171 -6.01 1.72 17.64
CA TYR A 171 -5.58 1.76 16.24
C TYR A 171 -6.57 1.04 15.31
N TYR A 172 -7.04 -0.15 15.70
CA TYR A 172 -8.02 -0.90 14.92
C TYR A 172 -9.38 -0.19 14.81
N MET A 173 -9.85 0.47 15.87
CA MET A 173 -11.09 1.26 15.83
C MET A 173 -11.00 2.44 14.86
N LYS A 174 -9.82 3.06 14.71
CA LYS A 174 -9.63 4.09 13.67
C LYS A 174 -9.85 3.51 12.26
N ILE A 175 -9.43 2.26 12.02
CA ILE A 175 -9.69 1.57 10.75
C ILE A 175 -11.19 1.34 10.56
N LEU A 176 -11.87 0.79 11.57
CA LEU A 176 -13.31 0.48 11.47
C LEU A 176 -14.20 1.73 11.31
N THR A 177 -13.78 2.86 11.87
CA THR A 177 -14.54 4.12 11.82
C THR A 177 -14.25 4.94 10.56
N GLN A 178 -13.01 4.96 10.09
CA GLN A 178 -12.58 5.87 9.01
C GLN A 178 -12.47 5.19 7.64
N TYR A 179 -12.36 3.85 7.60
CA TYR A 179 -12.20 3.08 6.36
C TYR A 179 -13.30 2.01 6.22
N LYS A 180 -14.54 2.41 6.48
CA LYS A 180 -15.74 1.55 6.43
C LYS A 180 -15.89 0.89 5.05
N GLY A 181 -16.37 -0.36 5.04
CA GLY A 181 -16.61 -1.11 3.80
C GLY A 181 -15.35 -1.70 3.14
N THR A 182 -14.15 -1.31 3.54
CA THR A 182 -12.90 -1.87 2.99
C THR A 182 -12.68 -3.32 3.45
N VAL A 183 -11.97 -4.11 2.62
CA VAL A 183 -11.55 -5.47 2.98
C VAL A 183 -10.72 -5.45 4.27
N LEU A 184 -9.80 -4.48 4.40
CA LEU A 184 -8.97 -4.34 5.60
C LEU A 184 -9.83 -4.08 6.84
N ALA A 185 -10.84 -3.20 6.80
CA ALA A 185 -11.75 -2.99 7.92
C ALA A 185 -12.51 -4.27 8.31
N ARG A 186 -12.95 -5.09 7.35
CA ARG A 186 -13.59 -6.38 7.63
C ARG A 186 -12.61 -7.36 8.32
N LEU A 187 -11.37 -7.43 7.84
CA LEU A 187 -10.33 -8.26 8.44
C LEU A 187 -9.95 -7.78 9.86
N THR A 188 -9.83 -6.46 10.04
CA THR A 188 -9.59 -5.85 11.34
C THR A 188 -10.72 -6.17 12.32
N ARG A 189 -11.99 -6.07 11.92
CA ARG A 189 -13.14 -6.42 12.75
C ARG A 189 -13.09 -7.89 13.17
N LYS A 190 -12.83 -8.80 12.23
CA LYS A 190 -12.66 -10.22 12.52
C LYS A 190 -11.55 -10.44 13.56
N ARG A 191 -10.39 -9.81 13.37
CA ARG A 191 -9.26 -9.92 14.30
C ARG A 191 -9.60 -9.40 15.70
N MET A 192 -10.28 -8.26 15.79
CA MET A 192 -10.72 -7.71 17.07
C MET A 192 -11.68 -8.64 17.81
N ASN A 193 -12.63 -9.28 17.10
CA ASN A 193 -13.53 -10.28 17.69
C ASN A 193 -12.77 -11.51 18.22
N GLU A 194 -11.79 -12.02 17.46
CA GLU A 194 -10.92 -13.12 17.90
C GLU A 194 -10.13 -12.79 19.18
N LEU A 195 -9.82 -11.50 19.38
CA LEU A 195 -9.14 -11.00 20.57
C LEU A 195 -10.11 -10.67 21.73
N GLY A 196 -11.41 -10.93 21.57
CA GLY A 196 -12.43 -10.61 22.58
C GLY A 196 -12.66 -9.10 22.76
N MET A 197 -12.28 -8.28 21.79
CA MET A 197 -12.50 -6.83 21.85
C MET A 197 -13.94 -6.52 21.44
N ASP A 198 -14.62 -5.67 22.21
CA ASP A 198 -15.90 -5.10 21.77
C ASP A 198 -15.71 -4.21 20.52
N VAL A 199 -16.39 -4.60 19.43
CA VAL A 199 -16.35 -3.97 18.09
C VAL A 199 -17.64 -3.25 17.73
N ASN A 200 -18.58 -3.13 18.66
CA ASN A 200 -19.82 -2.40 18.42
C ASN A 200 -19.51 -0.90 18.27
N LEU A 201 -20.05 -0.31 17.19
CA LEU A 201 -19.85 1.07 16.76
C LEU A 201 -21.18 1.79 16.71
#